data_AF-A0A523XB95-F1
#
_entry.id   AF-A0A523XB95-F1
#
_cell.length_a   1.000
_cell.length_b   1.000
_cell.length_c   1.000
_cell.angle_alpha   90.00
_cell.angle_beta   90.00
_cell.angle_gamma   90.00
#
_symmetry.space_group_name_H-M   'P 1'
#
loop_
_entity.id
_entity.type
_entity.pdbx_description
1 polymer ?
#
loop_
_entity_poly.entity_id
_entity_poly.type
_entity_poly.pdbx_seq_one_letter_code
_entity_poly.pdbx_strand_id
1 'polypeptide(L)'
;MWEQIRANRIRSMMLVAAMAALLLLIGYFLGVAFLGSAIGGLIMALAIWIVMTLVAFFQGDSIFLALSKARKIKRDDHPRLYNVVEEMKIASGLERMPDIYIIDDPALNAFATGRDPKRASVAITSGLLQKLNRDELQGVIAHEMAHIKNRDVLLMTLCGVLLGTIVILSWYITRMLFFSAMFGGRRSSGSGGGQAQVIILLVGIVLMILAPILAYLIYFAVSRKREYLADASSAQYTRYPEGLASALEKLGASTAELKSANQALASMYIINPFRKKGKAATDLSSTHPPISERIRILRSMAGGASFADYNAAFSKIHKGGGSVVPQSALAGAAAVGLRAAGPEAAPVEPEPGKVERTREVSDLMWRMNNYRTITCDCGTKLKVPSKFKKANVRCPHCGRINPV
;
A
#
# COMPACT_ATOMS: atom_id res chain seq x y z
N MET A 1 -9.87 19.07 -15.11
CA MET A 1 -9.75 17.64 -14.76
C MET A 1 -8.95 16.82 -15.77
N TRP A 2 -9.26 16.85 -17.08
CA TRP A 2 -8.59 16.03 -18.12
C TRP A 2 -7.09 16.33 -18.33
N GLU A 3 -6.70 17.61 -18.35
CA GLU A 3 -5.28 17.99 -18.45
C GLU A 3 -4.45 17.53 -17.25
N GLN A 4 -5.08 17.40 -16.08
CA GLN A 4 -4.44 17.02 -14.82
C GLN A 4 -4.12 15.53 -14.81
N ILE A 5 -5.09 14.71 -15.24
CA ILE A 5 -4.90 13.27 -15.43
C ILE A 5 -3.80 13.02 -16.47
N ARG A 6 -3.73 13.85 -17.52
CA ARG A 6 -2.68 13.78 -18.54
C ARG A 6 -1.31 14.14 -17.96
N ALA A 7 -1.17 15.28 -17.28
CA ALA A 7 0.09 15.72 -16.68
C ALA A 7 0.63 14.71 -15.65
N ASN A 8 -0.24 14.19 -14.78
CA ASN A 8 0.14 13.15 -13.82
C ASN A 8 0.55 11.85 -14.52
N ARG A 9 -0.14 11.45 -15.61
CA ARG A 9 0.24 10.29 -16.40
C ARG A 9 1.62 10.46 -17.05
N ILE A 10 1.89 11.62 -17.64
CA ILE A 10 3.19 11.89 -18.26
C ILE A 10 4.30 11.85 -17.20
N ARG A 11 4.13 12.53 -16.05
CA ARG A 11 5.11 12.48 -14.95
C ARG A 11 5.34 11.05 -14.45
N SER A 12 4.28 10.25 -14.34
CA SER A 12 4.35 8.84 -13.97
C SER A 12 5.13 8.02 -15.02
N MET A 13 4.90 8.27 -16.31
CA MET A 13 5.65 7.63 -17.39
C MET A 13 7.12 8.03 -17.40
N MET A 14 7.44 9.30 -17.14
CA MET A 14 8.84 9.75 -17.03
C MET A 14 9.58 9.02 -15.90
N LEU A 15 8.92 8.80 -14.76
CA LEU A 15 9.51 8.08 -13.63
C LEU A 15 9.77 6.60 -13.95
N VAL A 16 8.80 5.93 -14.57
CA VAL A 16 8.97 4.54 -15.04
C VAL A 16 10.08 4.46 -16.09
N ALA A 17 10.15 5.43 -17.01
CA ALA A 17 11.21 5.52 -18.01
C ALA A 17 12.59 5.78 -17.39
N ALA A 18 12.69 6.61 -16.35
CA ALA A 18 13.94 6.84 -15.62
C ALA A 18 14.43 5.57 -14.92
N MET A 19 13.53 4.81 -14.28
CA MET A 19 13.87 3.51 -13.69
C MET A 19 14.24 2.46 -14.77
N ALA A 20 13.58 2.49 -15.93
CA ALA A 20 13.93 1.65 -17.07
C ALA A 20 15.34 1.99 -17.60
N ALA A 21 15.65 3.27 -17.77
CA ALA A 21 16.97 3.74 -18.19
C ALA A 21 18.06 3.29 -17.20
N LEU A 22 17.78 3.37 -15.90
CA LEU A 22 18.69 2.86 -14.87
C LEU A 22 18.93 1.35 -14.99
N LEU A 23 17.86 0.57 -15.21
CA LEU A 23 17.96 -0.89 -15.43
C LEU A 23 18.73 -1.24 -16.71
N LEU A 24 18.51 -0.51 -17.80
CA LEU A 24 19.26 -0.69 -19.06
C LEU A 24 20.73 -0.33 -18.89
N LEU A 25 21.03 0.75 -18.16
CA LEU A 25 22.38 1.16 -17.86
C LEU A 25 23.11 0.07 -17.05
N ILE A 26 22.47 -0.51 -16.04
CA ILE A 26 22.99 -1.69 -15.34
C ILE A 26 23.22 -2.83 -16.34
N GLY A 27 22.24 -3.14 -17.17
CA GLY A 27 22.34 -4.17 -18.21
C GLY A 27 23.53 -4.00 -19.14
N TYR A 28 23.79 -2.78 -19.61
CA TYR A 28 24.93 -2.44 -20.46
C TYR A 28 26.26 -2.81 -19.80
N PHE A 29 26.50 -2.32 -18.59
CA PHE A 29 27.77 -2.57 -17.89
C PHE A 29 27.95 -4.05 -17.55
N LEU A 30 26.86 -4.77 -17.24
CA LEU A 30 26.90 -6.21 -17.01
C LEU A 30 27.15 -7.01 -18.28
N GLY A 31 26.56 -6.58 -19.40
CA GLY A 31 26.82 -7.15 -20.71
C GLY A 31 28.30 -7.13 -21.05
N VAL A 32 28.94 -5.99 -20.83
CA VAL A 32 30.40 -5.87 -21.05
C VAL A 32 31.19 -6.69 -20.05
N ALA A 33 30.85 -6.65 -18.75
CA ALA A 33 31.63 -7.31 -17.71
C ALA A 33 31.56 -8.84 -17.74
N PHE A 34 30.39 -9.42 -18.08
CA PHE A 34 30.15 -10.87 -17.98
C PHE A 34 29.93 -11.56 -19.33
N LEU A 35 29.26 -10.90 -20.27
CA LEU A 35 28.93 -11.49 -21.58
C LEU A 35 29.94 -11.08 -22.67
N GLY A 36 30.87 -10.16 -22.37
CA GLY A 36 31.77 -9.56 -23.37
C GLY A 36 31.04 -8.74 -24.45
N SER A 37 29.75 -8.46 -24.28
CA SER A 37 28.90 -7.79 -25.27
C SER A 37 27.95 -6.82 -24.59
N ALA A 38 28.17 -5.52 -24.84
CA ALA A 38 27.30 -4.46 -24.34
C ALA A 38 25.88 -4.57 -24.89
N ILE A 39 25.76 -4.93 -26.18
CA ILE A 39 24.49 -5.13 -26.87
C ILE A 39 23.74 -6.31 -26.25
N GLY A 40 24.42 -7.42 -25.95
CA GLY A 40 23.82 -8.57 -25.30
C GLY A 40 23.23 -8.23 -23.92
N GLY A 41 23.96 -7.46 -23.11
CA GLY A 41 23.49 -7.00 -21.81
C GLY A 41 22.28 -6.06 -21.90
N LEU A 42 22.29 -5.13 -22.87
CA LEU A 42 21.15 -4.25 -23.14
C LEU A 42 19.89 -5.02 -23.57
N ILE A 43 20.02 -5.99 -24.48
CA ILE A 43 18.91 -6.83 -24.93
C ILE A 43 18.32 -7.62 -23.76
N MET A 44 19.17 -8.20 -22.91
CA MET A 44 18.73 -8.95 -21.74
C MET A 44 18.01 -8.04 -20.73
N ALA A 45 18.56 -6.86 -20.42
CA ALA A 45 17.91 -5.92 -19.52
C ALA A 45 16.59 -5.39 -20.07
N LEU A 46 16.50 -5.15 -21.38
CA LEU A 46 15.26 -4.76 -22.05
C LEU A 46 14.22 -5.88 -21.96
N ALA A 47 14.61 -7.13 -22.21
CA ALA A 47 13.72 -8.28 -22.09
C ALA A 47 13.19 -8.43 -20.65
N ILE A 48 14.06 -8.35 -19.65
CA ILE A 48 13.68 -8.37 -18.22
C ILE A 48 12.72 -7.22 -17.93
N TRP A 49 13.03 -6.00 -18.38
CA TRP A 49 12.17 -4.83 -18.16
C TRP A 49 10.77 -5.02 -18.73
N ILE A 50 10.66 -5.49 -19.97
CA ILE A 50 9.38 -5.75 -20.65
C ILE A 50 8.59 -6.81 -19.89
N VAL A 51 9.21 -7.96 -19.59
CA VAL A 51 8.56 -9.06 -18.88
C VAL A 51 8.06 -8.61 -17.51
N MET A 52 8.92 -7.98 -16.70
CA MET A 52 8.54 -7.52 -15.36
C MET A 52 7.44 -6.45 -15.39
N THR A 53 7.50 -5.53 -16.36
CA THR A 53 6.47 -4.50 -16.54
C THR A 53 5.13 -5.12 -16.94
N LEU A 54 5.13 -6.10 -17.85
CA LEU A 54 3.92 -6.82 -18.25
C LEU A 54 3.32 -7.60 -17.08
N VAL A 55 4.14 -8.35 -16.33
CA VAL A 55 3.69 -9.08 -15.14
C VAL A 55 3.09 -8.13 -14.12
N ALA A 56 3.78 -7.03 -13.79
CA ALA A 56 3.29 -6.02 -12.86
C ALA A 56 1.95 -5.40 -13.31
N PHE A 57 1.81 -5.14 -14.60
CA PHE A 57 0.62 -4.48 -15.16
C PHE A 57 -0.59 -5.40 -15.28
N PHE A 58 -0.41 -6.69 -15.61
CA PHE A 58 -1.50 -7.63 -15.83
C PHE A 58 -1.83 -8.50 -14.61
N GLN A 59 -0.86 -8.77 -13.73
CA GLN A 59 -1.00 -9.73 -12.63
C GLN A 59 -0.62 -9.15 -11.26
N GLY A 60 -0.15 -7.89 -11.19
CA GLY A 60 0.33 -7.31 -9.93
C GLY A 60 -0.72 -7.28 -8.82
N ASP A 61 -1.99 -7.05 -9.16
CA ASP A 61 -3.10 -7.05 -8.22
C ASP A 61 -3.40 -8.45 -7.66
N SER A 62 -3.47 -9.44 -8.53
CA SER A 62 -3.74 -10.83 -8.19
C SER A 62 -2.61 -11.42 -7.33
N ILE A 63 -1.36 -11.13 -7.69
CA ILE A 63 -0.18 -11.53 -6.92
C ILE A 63 -0.25 -10.90 -5.52
N PHE A 64 -0.57 -9.61 -5.42
CA PHE A 64 -0.57 -8.93 -4.14
C PHE A 64 -1.70 -9.40 -3.21
N LEU A 65 -2.91 -9.63 -3.74
CA LEU A 65 -4.03 -10.20 -3.00
C LEU A 65 -3.71 -11.62 -2.51
N ALA A 66 -3.08 -12.45 -3.35
CA ALA A 66 -2.70 -13.80 -2.99
C ALA A 66 -1.62 -13.83 -1.89
N LEU A 67 -0.57 -13.02 -2.02
CA LEU A 67 0.49 -12.90 -1.01
C LEU A 67 -0.06 -12.42 0.34
N SER A 68 -1.02 -11.49 0.30
CA SER A 68 -1.71 -10.99 1.48
C SER A 68 -2.70 -11.98 2.10
N LYS A 69 -2.96 -13.13 1.45
CA LYS A 69 -4.03 -14.08 1.81
C LYS A 69 -5.40 -13.41 1.91
N ALA A 70 -5.61 -12.40 1.07
CA ALA A 70 -6.82 -11.60 1.07
C ALA A 70 -7.98 -12.42 0.49
N ARG A 71 -9.12 -12.42 1.18
CA ARG A 71 -10.32 -13.15 0.77
C ARG A 71 -11.44 -12.19 0.45
N LYS A 72 -12.04 -12.33 -0.73
CA LYS A 72 -13.14 -11.49 -1.19
C LYS A 72 -14.38 -11.74 -0.33
N ILE A 73 -15.08 -10.68 0.03
CA ILE A 73 -16.34 -10.74 0.78
C ILE A 73 -17.51 -10.28 -0.09
N LYS A 74 -18.74 -10.48 0.39
CA LYS A 74 -20.00 -9.99 -0.19
C LYS A 74 -20.66 -8.99 0.76
N ARG A 75 -21.68 -8.27 0.28
CA ARG A 75 -22.38 -7.23 1.06
C ARG A 75 -22.90 -7.75 2.41
N ASP A 76 -23.50 -8.93 2.40
CA ASP A 76 -24.08 -9.58 3.58
C ASP A 76 -23.02 -10.09 4.58
N ASP A 77 -21.75 -10.13 4.17
CA ASP A 77 -20.67 -10.53 5.05
C ASP A 77 -20.31 -9.43 6.04
N HIS A 78 -20.27 -8.17 5.60
CA HIS A 78 -20.00 -7.04 6.50
C HIS A 78 -20.68 -5.75 5.99
N PRO A 79 -21.99 -5.57 6.25
CA PRO A 79 -22.77 -4.44 5.71
C PRO A 79 -22.17 -3.06 6.02
N ARG A 80 -21.67 -2.84 7.24
CA ARG A 80 -21.03 -1.56 7.63
C ARG A 80 -19.85 -1.20 6.73
N LEU A 81 -18.97 -2.15 6.44
CA LEU A 81 -17.80 -1.91 5.59
C LEU A 81 -18.23 -1.63 4.15
N TYR A 82 -19.21 -2.37 3.64
CA TYR A 82 -19.78 -2.13 2.33
C TYR A 82 -20.38 -0.74 2.19
N ASN A 83 -21.15 -0.29 3.17
CA ASN A 83 -21.75 1.05 3.17
C ASN A 83 -20.67 2.14 3.18
N VAL A 84 -19.62 1.99 4.01
CA VAL A 84 -18.49 2.95 4.03
C VAL A 84 -17.77 2.99 2.67
N VAL A 85 -17.51 1.83 2.05
CA VAL A 85 -16.88 1.77 0.73
C VAL A 85 -17.77 2.37 -0.35
N GLU A 86 -19.08 2.15 -0.29
CA GLU A 86 -20.07 2.70 -1.22
C GLU A 86 -20.16 4.23 -1.10
N GLU A 87 -20.21 4.76 0.12
CA GLU A 87 -20.16 6.20 0.39
C GLU A 87 -18.89 6.83 -0.16
N MET A 88 -17.73 6.19 0.04
CA MET A 88 -16.45 6.70 -0.45
C MET A 88 -16.29 6.54 -1.97
N LYS A 89 -16.92 5.54 -2.59
CA LYS A 89 -17.06 5.45 -4.05
C LYS A 89 -17.83 6.65 -4.59
N ILE A 90 -18.94 7.02 -3.96
CA ILE A 90 -19.75 8.19 -4.36
C ILE A 90 -18.94 9.47 -4.17
N ALA A 91 -18.37 9.69 -2.99
CA ALA A 91 -17.64 10.90 -2.66
C ALA A 91 -16.39 11.12 -3.54
N SER A 92 -15.66 10.05 -3.87
CA SER A 92 -14.50 10.10 -4.78
C SER A 92 -14.87 10.18 -6.27
N GLY A 93 -16.15 10.00 -6.60
CA GLY A 93 -16.63 9.94 -7.98
C GLY A 93 -16.02 8.76 -8.77
N LEU A 94 -15.79 7.61 -8.13
CA LEU A 94 -15.40 6.40 -8.83
C LEU A 94 -16.61 5.83 -9.59
N GLU A 95 -16.40 5.39 -10.83
CA GLU A 95 -17.47 4.84 -11.67
C GLU A 95 -17.97 3.50 -11.09
N ARG A 96 -17.04 2.65 -10.67
CA ARG A 96 -17.31 1.30 -10.14
C ARG A 96 -16.92 1.20 -8.67
N MET A 97 -17.69 0.42 -7.92
CA MET A 97 -17.33 -0.01 -6.57
C MET A 97 -16.14 -0.98 -6.63
N PRO A 98 -15.04 -0.72 -5.89
CA PRO A 98 -13.93 -1.66 -5.78
C PRO A 98 -14.39 -2.96 -5.11
N ASP A 99 -13.75 -4.06 -5.49
CA ASP A 99 -13.95 -5.33 -4.79
C ASP A 99 -13.36 -5.26 -3.38
N ILE A 100 -14.10 -5.74 -2.39
CA ILE A 100 -13.69 -5.68 -0.98
C ILE A 100 -13.11 -7.02 -0.55
N TYR A 101 -11.91 -6.96 0.03
CA TYR A 101 -11.18 -8.11 0.54
C TYR A 101 -10.86 -7.94 2.01
N ILE A 102 -10.75 -9.07 2.70
CA ILE A 102 -10.44 -9.15 4.11
C ILE A 102 -9.22 -10.02 4.33
N ILE A 103 -8.31 -9.53 5.15
CA ILE A 103 -7.09 -10.22 5.56
C ILE A 103 -7.27 -10.62 7.02
N ASP A 104 -7.13 -11.92 7.31
CA ASP A 104 -7.20 -12.43 8.67
C ASP A 104 -5.86 -12.18 9.39
N ASP A 105 -5.68 -10.95 9.88
CA ASP A 105 -4.47 -10.51 10.58
C ASP A 105 -4.83 -9.46 11.65
N PRO A 106 -4.35 -9.59 12.90
CA PRO A 106 -4.59 -8.62 13.96
C PRO A 106 -3.86 -7.28 13.77
N ALA A 107 -2.87 -7.19 12.87
CA ALA A 107 -2.22 -5.94 12.55
C ALA A 107 -3.22 -4.92 11.97
N LEU A 108 -3.01 -3.63 12.24
CA LEU A 108 -3.89 -2.58 11.71
C LEU A 108 -3.37 -2.15 10.34
N ASN A 109 -3.97 -2.62 9.25
CA ASN A 109 -3.55 -2.20 7.92
C ASN A 109 -4.66 -2.29 6.88
N ALA A 110 -4.48 -1.56 5.79
CA ALA A 110 -5.33 -1.59 4.60
C ALA A 110 -4.47 -1.24 3.37
N PHE A 111 -4.95 -1.62 2.19
CA PHE A 111 -4.36 -1.20 0.92
C PHE A 111 -5.38 -1.24 -0.21
N ALA A 112 -5.14 -0.43 -1.24
CA ALA A 112 -5.76 -0.53 -2.54
C ALA A 112 -4.85 -1.25 -3.57
N THR A 113 -5.46 -2.04 -4.44
CA THR A 113 -4.79 -2.67 -5.58
C THR A 113 -5.66 -2.66 -6.84
N GLY A 114 -5.08 -2.89 -8.01
CA GLY A 114 -5.78 -2.89 -9.29
C GLY A 114 -5.10 -2.08 -10.38
N ARG A 115 -5.34 -2.48 -11.62
CA ARG A 115 -4.75 -1.87 -12.83
C ARG A 115 -5.43 -0.57 -13.22
N ASP A 116 -6.74 -0.50 -13.05
CA ASP A 116 -7.56 0.64 -13.45
C ASP A 116 -8.72 0.84 -12.48
N PRO A 117 -9.29 2.06 -12.40
CA PRO A 117 -10.39 2.35 -11.48
C PRO A 117 -11.66 1.48 -11.67
N LYS A 118 -11.83 0.81 -12.81
CA LYS A 118 -12.95 -0.11 -13.08
C LYS A 118 -12.65 -1.55 -12.65
N ARG A 119 -11.39 -1.84 -12.30
CA ARG A 119 -10.88 -3.13 -11.82
C ARG A 119 -9.97 -2.89 -10.62
N ALA A 120 -10.51 -2.24 -9.60
CA ALA A 120 -9.81 -1.96 -8.36
C ALA A 120 -10.36 -2.82 -7.22
N SER A 121 -9.52 -3.08 -6.24
CA SER A 121 -9.82 -3.81 -5.02
C SER A 121 -9.28 -3.07 -3.82
N VAL A 122 -9.96 -3.17 -2.68
CA VAL A 122 -9.46 -2.68 -1.40
C VAL A 122 -9.44 -3.83 -0.41
N ALA A 123 -8.31 -4.03 0.25
CA ALA A 123 -8.13 -5.07 1.26
C ALA A 123 -7.94 -4.44 2.65
N ILE A 124 -8.61 -5.00 3.65
CA ILE A 124 -8.59 -4.50 5.02
C ILE A 124 -8.28 -5.66 5.98
N THR A 125 -7.43 -5.42 6.98
CA THR A 125 -7.16 -6.43 8.01
C THR A 125 -8.30 -6.53 9.03
N SER A 126 -8.48 -7.72 9.59
CA SER A 126 -9.45 -7.98 10.66
C SER A 126 -9.17 -7.10 11.89
N GLY A 127 -7.90 -6.89 12.25
CA GLY A 127 -7.51 -5.99 13.33
C GLY A 127 -7.97 -4.56 13.13
N LEU A 128 -7.84 -4.01 11.90
CA LEU A 128 -8.25 -2.65 11.58
C LEU A 128 -9.76 -2.46 11.77
N LEU A 129 -10.57 -3.40 11.26
CA LEU A 129 -12.03 -3.34 11.41
C LEU A 129 -12.52 -3.43 12.86
N GLN A 130 -11.80 -4.13 13.73
CA GLN A 130 -12.14 -4.21 15.15
C GLN A 130 -11.77 -2.93 15.90
N LYS A 131 -10.67 -2.28 15.50
CA LYS A 131 -10.11 -1.15 16.23
C LYS A 131 -10.77 0.18 15.87
N LEU A 132 -11.04 0.41 14.60
CA LEU A 132 -11.53 1.69 14.11
C LEU A 132 -13.05 1.84 14.33
N ASN A 133 -13.49 3.06 14.65
CA ASN A 133 -14.90 3.42 14.53
C ASN A 133 -15.25 3.72 13.05
N ARG A 134 -16.50 4.10 12.79
CA ARG A 134 -16.97 4.30 11.42
C ARG A 134 -16.28 5.49 10.73
N ASP A 135 -16.14 6.62 11.42
CA ASP A 135 -15.53 7.84 10.87
C ASP A 135 -14.03 7.63 10.57
N GLU A 136 -13.33 6.90 11.43
CA GLU A 136 -11.94 6.50 11.23
C GLU A 136 -11.79 5.52 10.07
N LEU A 137 -12.68 4.52 9.99
CA LEU A 137 -12.70 3.58 8.88
C LEU A 137 -13.00 4.32 7.57
N GLN A 138 -13.92 5.27 7.57
CA GLN A 138 -14.25 6.11 6.43
C GLN A 138 -13.04 6.95 5.99
N GLY A 139 -12.28 7.53 6.93
CA GLY A 139 -11.03 8.24 6.63
C GLY A 139 -9.97 7.35 5.97
N VAL A 140 -9.76 6.13 6.50
CA VAL A 140 -8.82 5.15 5.90
C VAL A 140 -9.29 4.71 4.53
N ILE A 141 -10.56 4.34 4.37
CA ILE A 141 -11.09 3.91 3.08
C ILE A 141 -11.04 5.06 2.07
N ALA A 142 -11.34 6.30 2.47
CA ALA A 142 -11.23 7.46 1.59
C ALA A 142 -9.79 7.69 1.08
N HIS A 143 -8.79 7.45 1.94
CA HIS A 143 -7.38 7.50 1.57
C HIS A 143 -7.06 6.43 0.51
N GLU A 144 -7.49 5.18 0.72
CA GLU A 144 -7.31 4.10 -0.25
C GLU A 144 -8.06 4.37 -1.58
N MET A 145 -9.26 4.94 -1.53
CA MET A 145 -10.01 5.34 -2.72
C MET A 145 -9.29 6.44 -3.51
N ALA A 146 -8.58 7.35 -2.82
CA ALA A 146 -7.79 8.38 -3.47
C ALA A 146 -6.67 7.78 -4.32
N HIS A 147 -5.98 6.75 -3.83
CA HIS A 147 -4.97 6.05 -4.62
C HIS A 147 -5.54 5.38 -5.87
N ILE A 148 -6.75 4.81 -5.79
CA ILE A 148 -7.45 4.25 -6.94
C ILE A 148 -7.79 5.35 -7.94
N LYS A 149 -8.43 6.43 -7.48
CA LYS A 149 -8.87 7.56 -8.31
C LYS A 149 -7.71 8.25 -9.03
N ASN A 150 -6.59 8.45 -8.32
CA ASN A 150 -5.39 9.09 -8.84
C ASN A 150 -4.48 8.15 -9.64
N ARG A 151 -4.84 6.85 -9.72
CA ARG A 151 -4.04 5.78 -10.35
C ARG A 151 -2.65 5.62 -9.74
N ASP A 152 -2.54 5.91 -8.45
CA ASP A 152 -1.32 5.74 -7.68
C ASP A 152 -0.97 4.26 -7.55
N VAL A 153 -2.00 3.42 -7.35
CA VAL A 153 -1.87 1.96 -7.22
C VAL A 153 -1.03 1.35 -8.35
N LEU A 154 -1.37 1.65 -9.61
CA LEU A 154 -0.66 1.09 -10.76
C LEU A 154 0.79 1.59 -10.81
N LEU A 155 1.00 2.90 -10.60
CA LEU A 155 2.35 3.46 -10.62
C LEU A 155 3.23 2.84 -9.53
N MET A 156 2.71 2.77 -8.30
CA MET A 156 3.44 2.26 -7.15
C MET A 156 3.75 0.77 -7.30
N THR A 157 2.84 0.00 -7.92
CA THR A 157 3.08 -1.39 -8.31
C THR A 157 4.21 -1.50 -9.34
N LEU A 158 4.16 -0.72 -10.42
CA LEU A 158 5.20 -0.73 -11.46
C LEU A 158 6.56 -0.31 -10.90
N CYS A 159 6.62 0.80 -10.18
CA CYS A 159 7.85 1.28 -9.56
C CYS A 159 8.37 0.30 -8.50
N GLY A 160 7.51 -0.33 -7.69
CA GLY A 160 7.89 -1.32 -6.70
C GLY A 160 8.50 -2.56 -7.33
N VAL A 161 7.91 -3.07 -8.42
CA VAL A 161 8.47 -4.20 -9.18
C VAL A 161 9.82 -3.85 -9.81
N LEU A 162 9.93 -2.69 -10.46
CA LEU A 162 11.20 -2.25 -11.07
C LEU A 162 12.30 -2.05 -10.02
N LEU A 163 11.97 -1.45 -8.87
CA LEU A 163 12.88 -1.32 -7.73
C LEU A 163 13.32 -2.71 -7.25
N GLY A 164 12.38 -3.63 -7.05
CA GLY A 164 12.66 -5.01 -6.67
C GLY A 164 13.60 -5.71 -7.66
N THR A 165 13.36 -5.57 -8.96
CA THR A 165 14.23 -6.09 -10.02
C THR A 165 15.64 -5.52 -9.94
N ILE A 166 15.79 -4.20 -9.78
CA ILE A 166 17.10 -3.54 -9.66
C ILE A 166 17.85 -4.05 -8.42
N VAL A 167 17.17 -4.16 -7.29
CA VAL A 167 17.75 -4.65 -6.02
C VAL A 167 18.18 -6.11 -6.15
N ILE A 168 17.30 -6.97 -6.67
CA ILE A 168 17.58 -8.40 -6.85
C ILE A 168 18.76 -8.61 -7.78
N LEU A 169 18.78 -7.92 -8.93
CA LEU A 169 19.90 -8.00 -9.87
C LEU A 169 21.19 -7.57 -9.18
N SER A 170 21.20 -6.38 -8.54
CA SER A 170 22.38 -5.86 -7.85
C SER A 170 22.90 -6.83 -6.77
N TRP A 171 22.00 -7.51 -6.06
CA TRP A 171 22.36 -8.53 -5.07
C TRP A 171 22.99 -9.78 -5.70
N TYR A 172 22.35 -10.37 -6.72
CA TYR A 172 22.88 -11.55 -7.41
C TYR A 172 24.25 -11.27 -8.03
N ILE A 173 24.42 -10.10 -8.65
CA ILE A 173 25.69 -9.75 -9.29
C ILE A 173 26.78 -9.55 -8.25
N THR A 174 26.50 -8.84 -7.15
CA THR A 174 27.46 -8.69 -6.04
C THR A 174 27.90 -10.05 -5.52
N ARG A 175 26.95 -10.99 -5.38
CA ARG A 175 27.22 -12.38 -5.00
C ARG A 175 28.11 -13.09 -6.03
N MET A 176 27.79 -12.97 -7.33
CA MET A 176 28.55 -13.58 -8.42
C MET A 176 29.97 -13.02 -8.53
N LEU A 177 30.17 -11.71 -8.41
CA LEU A 177 31.51 -11.09 -8.42
C LEU A 177 32.33 -11.49 -7.22
N PHE A 178 31.72 -11.52 -6.04
CA PHE A 178 32.40 -11.99 -4.82
C PHE A 178 32.85 -13.45 -4.97
N PHE A 179 31.98 -14.32 -5.48
CA PHE A 179 32.34 -15.71 -5.78
C PHE A 179 33.38 -15.82 -6.90
N SER A 180 33.28 -15.03 -7.97
CA SER A 180 34.27 -15.02 -9.05
C SER A 180 35.63 -14.52 -8.59
N ALA A 181 35.69 -13.55 -7.67
CA ALA A 181 36.94 -13.06 -7.09
C ALA A 181 37.55 -14.05 -6.09
N MET A 182 36.72 -14.80 -5.36
CA MET A 182 37.14 -15.77 -4.35
C MET A 182 37.52 -17.15 -4.94
N PHE A 183 36.86 -17.59 -6.01
CA PHE A 183 37.05 -18.92 -6.62
C PHE A 183 37.64 -18.87 -8.04
N GLY A 184 37.65 -17.70 -8.70
CA GLY A 184 38.20 -17.50 -10.03
C GLY A 184 39.69 -17.15 -10.00
N GLY A 185 40.51 -18.04 -9.45
CA GLY A 185 41.96 -17.95 -9.56
C GLY A 185 42.42 -18.17 -11.02
N ARG A 186 43.17 -17.19 -11.54
CA ARG A 186 44.01 -17.24 -12.76
C ARG A 186 43.29 -17.62 -14.08
N ARG A 187 42.87 -16.60 -14.83
CA ARG A 187 43.01 -16.64 -16.30
C ARG A 187 43.94 -15.51 -16.75
N SER A 188 45.21 -15.87 -16.86
CA SER A 188 46.21 -15.16 -17.66
C SER A 188 45.96 -15.47 -19.13
N SER A 189 45.85 -14.42 -19.95
CA SER A 189 46.72 -14.17 -21.12
C SER A 189 45.94 -13.57 -22.28
N GLY A 190 46.51 -12.50 -22.84
CA GLY A 190 46.33 -12.14 -24.25
C GLY A 190 45.51 -10.89 -24.54
N SER A 191 46.24 -9.82 -24.88
CA SER A 191 45.82 -8.72 -25.78
C SER A 191 45.07 -7.51 -25.20
N GLY A 192 45.82 -6.41 -25.00
CA GLY A 192 45.49 -5.12 -25.63
C GLY A 192 44.30 -4.29 -25.13
N GLY A 193 43.61 -4.64 -24.04
CA GLY A 193 42.44 -3.88 -23.54
C GLY A 193 42.29 -3.76 -22.01
N GLY A 194 43.31 -4.19 -21.25
CA GLY A 194 43.19 -4.41 -19.80
C GLY A 194 42.77 -3.20 -18.96
N GLN A 195 43.22 -1.98 -19.31
CA GLN A 195 42.86 -0.78 -18.55
C GLN A 195 41.39 -0.38 -18.75
N ALA A 196 40.90 -0.45 -19.99
CA ALA A 196 39.49 -0.17 -20.30
C ALA A 196 38.56 -1.18 -19.62
N GLN A 197 38.95 -2.46 -19.59
CA GLN A 197 38.17 -3.52 -18.96
C GLN A 197 38.13 -3.39 -17.43
N VAL A 198 39.23 -2.97 -16.80
CA VAL A 198 39.27 -2.66 -15.36
C VAL A 198 38.43 -1.43 -15.02
N ILE A 199 38.48 -0.36 -15.84
CA ILE A 199 37.65 0.83 -15.65
C ILE A 199 36.16 0.48 -15.76
N ILE A 200 35.76 -0.30 -16.76
CA ILE A 200 34.37 -0.73 -16.95
C ILE A 200 33.89 -1.59 -15.79
N LEU A 201 34.74 -2.48 -15.26
CA LEU A 201 34.42 -3.27 -14.08
C LEU A 201 34.22 -2.39 -12.84
N LEU A 202 35.11 -1.41 -12.62
CA LEU A 202 35.01 -0.45 -11.51
C LEU A 202 33.72 0.39 -11.61
N VAL A 203 33.42 0.93 -12.79
CA VAL A 203 32.20 1.69 -13.05
C VAL A 203 30.97 0.81 -12.84
N GLY A 204 31.00 -0.44 -13.30
CA GLY A 204 29.95 -1.43 -13.04
C GLY A 204 29.73 -1.65 -11.54
N ILE A 205 30.79 -1.77 -10.75
CA ILE A 205 30.71 -1.93 -9.29
C ILE A 205 30.09 -0.71 -8.62
N VAL A 206 30.53 0.49 -8.97
CA VAL A 206 29.96 1.73 -8.45
C VAL A 206 28.47 1.81 -8.77
N LEU A 207 28.07 1.50 -10.01
CA LEU A 207 26.68 1.54 -10.43
C LEU A 207 25.80 0.49 -9.75
N MET A 208 26.32 -0.70 -9.42
CA MET A 208 25.55 -1.69 -8.65
C MET A 208 25.20 -1.22 -7.24
N ILE A 209 26.06 -0.39 -6.63
CA ILE A 209 25.80 0.19 -5.31
C ILE A 209 24.88 1.39 -5.47
N LEU A 210 25.18 2.26 -6.44
CA LEU A 210 24.47 3.53 -6.62
C LEU A 210 23.06 3.35 -7.19
N ALA A 211 22.84 2.37 -8.08
CA ALA A 211 21.56 2.21 -8.75
C ALA A 211 20.41 1.80 -7.80
N PRO A 212 20.55 0.82 -6.90
CA PRO A 212 19.54 0.57 -5.87
C PRO A 212 19.24 1.81 -5.02
N ILE A 213 20.28 2.55 -4.61
CA ILE A 213 20.11 3.78 -3.83
C ILE A 213 19.29 4.81 -4.62
N LEU A 214 19.65 5.04 -5.89
CA LEU A 214 18.95 6.00 -6.74
C LEU A 214 17.51 5.56 -7.02
N ALA A 215 17.27 4.27 -7.26
CA ALA A 215 15.94 3.70 -7.41
C ALA A 215 15.10 3.89 -6.14
N TYR A 216 15.65 3.64 -4.95
CA TYR A 216 15.00 3.92 -3.68
C TYR A 216 14.67 5.40 -3.51
N LEU A 217 15.59 6.31 -3.84
CA LEU A 217 15.36 7.76 -3.73
C LEU A 217 14.21 8.22 -4.64
N ILE A 218 14.20 7.76 -5.89
CA ILE A 218 13.10 8.03 -6.83
C ILE A 218 11.79 7.47 -6.26
N TYR A 219 11.81 6.23 -5.78
CA TYR A 219 10.64 5.56 -5.22
C TYR A 219 10.05 6.31 -4.02
N PHE A 220 10.89 6.66 -3.03
CA PHE A 220 10.45 7.35 -1.82
C PHE A 220 9.97 8.77 -2.08
N ALA A 221 10.61 9.50 -3.00
CA ALA A 221 10.21 10.86 -3.35
C ALA A 221 8.80 10.87 -3.99
N VAL A 222 8.52 9.89 -4.85
CA VAL A 222 7.21 9.75 -5.52
C VAL A 222 6.15 9.30 -4.52
N SER A 223 6.48 8.29 -3.71
CA SER A 223 5.59 7.73 -2.69
C SER A 223 5.06 8.81 -1.74
N ARG A 224 5.95 9.57 -1.10
CA ARG A 224 5.57 10.55 -0.08
C ARG A 224 4.64 11.66 -0.60
N LYS A 225 4.89 12.16 -1.82
CA LYS A 225 4.01 13.19 -2.42
C LYS A 225 2.60 12.66 -2.67
N ARG A 226 2.47 11.39 -3.03
CA ARG A 226 1.17 10.74 -3.28
C ARG A 226 0.41 10.47 -1.98
N GLU A 227 1.11 10.13 -0.91
CA GLU A 227 0.52 9.98 0.43
C GLU A 227 -0.14 11.29 0.90
N TYR A 228 0.56 12.44 0.80
CA TYR A 228 -0.03 13.72 1.19
C TYR A 228 -1.23 14.11 0.30
N LEU A 229 -1.18 13.78 -0.99
CA LEU A 229 -2.33 14.01 -1.89
C LEU A 229 -3.51 13.10 -1.53
N ALA A 230 -3.25 11.86 -1.12
CA ALA A 230 -4.27 10.94 -0.65
C ALA A 230 -4.86 11.36 0.69
N ASP A 231 -4.07 11.92 1.61
CA ASP A 231 -4.55 12.54 2.85
C ASP A 231 -5.48 13.73 2.58
N ALA A 232 -5.06 14.62 1.69
CA ALA A 232 -5.88 15.76 1.28
C ALA A 232 -7.19 15.33 0.60
N SER A 233 -7.11 14.28 -0.23
CA SER A 233 -8.30 13.71 -0.90
C SER A 233 -9.23 13.03 0.11
N SER A 234 -8.68 12.31 1.09
CA SER A 234 -9.45 11.69 2.17
C SER A 234 -10.21 12.76 2.96
N ALA A 235 -9.53 13.82 3.38
CA ALA A 235 -10.17 14.97 4.02
C ALA A 235 -11.30 15.54 3.17
N GLN A 236 -11.09 15.73 1.87
CA GLN A 236 -12.10 16.25 0.94
C GLN A 236 -13.31 15.31 0.79
N TYR A 237 -13.08 14.01 0.61
CA TYR A 237 -14.13 13.02 0.40
C TYR A 237 -14.98 12.82 1.65
N THR A 238 -14.36 12.77 2.82
CA THR A 238 -15.07 12.60 4.10
C THR A 238 -15.65 13.91 4.61
N ARG A 239 -15.09 15.05 4.18
CA ARG A 239 -15.28 16.38 4.77
C ARG A 239 -14.93 16.41 6.26
N TYR A 240 -14.12 15.45 6.73
CA TYR A 240 -13.82 15.24 8.14
C TYR A 240 -12.36 14.78 8.33
N PRO A 241 -11.39 15.72 8.32
CA PRO A 241 -9.95 15.42 8.44
C PRO A 241 -9.60 14.64 9.73
N GLU A 242 -10.31 14.90 10.83
CA GLU A 242 -10.06 14.23 12.11
C GLU A 242 -10.30 12.72 12.06
N GLY A 243 -11.19 12.23 11.18
CA GLY A 243 -11.41 10.80 11.00
C GLY A 243 -10.13 10.06 10.59
N LEU A 244 -9.43 10.57 9.58
CA LEU A 244 -8.14 9.99 9.16
C LEU A 244 -7.04 10.25 10.19
N ALA A 245 -6.99 11.44 10.81
CA ALA A 245 -5.97 11.75 11.82
C ALA A 245 -6.06 10.80 13.03
N SER A 246 -7.26 10.59 13.57
CA SER A 246 -7.51 9.66 14.68
C SER A 246 -7.21 8.20 14.30
N ALA A 247 -7.54 7.80 13.06
CA ALA A 247 -7.17 6.48 12.56
C ALA A 247 -5.64 6.31 12.53
N LEU A 248 -4.92 7.26 11.93
CA LEU A 248 -3.45 7.25 11.84
C LEU A 248 -2.78 7.22 13.22
N GLU A 249 -3.36 7.87 14.23
CA GLU A 249 -2.89 7.82 15.61
C GLU A 249 -2.97 6.39 16.18
N LYS A 250 -4.11 5.70 15.98
CA LYS A 250 -4.29 4.30 16.39
C LYS A 250 -3.37 3.34 15.62
N LEU A 251 -3.21 3.56 14.31
CA LEU A 251 -2.32 2.79 13.45
C LEU A 251 -0.84 2.99 13.84
N GLY A 252 -0.46 4.22 14.21
CA GLY A 252 0.88 4.57 14.67
C GLY A 252 1.22 3.97 16.04
N ALA A 253 0.23 3.84 16.92
CA ALA A 253 0.38 3.22 18.24
C ALA A 253 0.38 1.68 18.22
N SER A 254 -0.03 1.06 17.11
CA SER A 254 -0.08 -0.40 16.98
C SER A 254 1.31 -1.01 16.90
N THR A 255 1.56 -2.03 17.72
CA THR A 255 2.81 -2.82 17.72
C THR A 255 2.67 -4.17 17.03
N ALA A 256 1.47 -4.50 16.52
CA ALA A 256 1.22 -5.77 15.83
C ALA A 256 1.90 -5.76 14.45
N GLU A 257 2.73 -6.76 14.20
CA GLU A 257 3.41 -6.97 12.93
C GLU A 257 2.48 -7.68 11.95
N LEU A 258 2.44 -7.19 10.71
CA LEU A 258 1.64 -7.78 9.65
C LEU A 258 2.34 -9.04 9.13
N LYS A 259 1.73 -10.22 9.33
CA LYS A 259 2.38 -11.51 9.06
C LYS A 259 2.58 -11.78 7.58
N SER A 260 1.72 -11.23 6.74
CA SER A 260 1.79 -11.36 5.28
C SER A 260 2.62 -10.25 4.61
N ALA A 261 3.27 -9.37 5.38
CA ALA A 261 4.05 -8.29 4.84
C ALA A 261 5.26 -8.80 4.04
N ASN A 262 5.46 -8.20 2.87
CA ASN A 262 6.65 -8.38 2.05
C ASN A 262 7.32 -7.01 1.85
N GLN A 263 8.65 -6.95 1.99
CA GLN A 263 9.41 -5.70 1.91
C GLN A 263 9.24 -4.98 0.56
N ALA A 264 9.09 -5.73 -0.54
CA ALA A 264 8.82 -5.17 -1.86
C ALA A 264 7.42 -4.53 -1.99
N LEU A 265 6.51 -4.84 -1.06
CA LEU A 265 5.11 -4.42 -1.06
C LEU A 265 4.78 -3.50 0.12
N ALA A 266 5.78 -3.15 0.95
CA ALA A 266 5.62 -2.38 2.18
C ALA A 266 4.94 -1.01 1.97
N SER A 267 5.15 -0.42 0.80
CA SER A 267 4.64 0.86 0.31
C SER A 267 3.19 0.85 -0.14
N MET A 268 2.61 -0.33 -0.39
CA MET A 268 1.22 -0.45 -0.83
C MET A 268 0.26 -0.37 0.36
N TYR A 269 0.76 -0.62 1.56
CA TYR A 269 0.01 -0.53 2.79
C TYR A 269 -0.07 0.92 3.26
N ILE A 270 -1.20 1.34 3.84
CA ILE A 270 -1.36 2.69 4.44
C ILE A 270 -0.27 3.01 5.46
N ILE A 271 0.29 1.98 6.08
CA ILE A 271 1.24 2.08 7.17
C ILE A 271 2.37 1.05 6.95
N ASN A 272 3.64 1.49 6.97
CA ASN A 272 4.80 0.61 6.70
C ASN A 272 4.82 -0.57 7.70
N PRO A 273 4.72 -1.83 7.24
CA PRO A 273 4.66 -2.99 8.14
C PRO A 273 6.00 -3.32 8.84
N PHE A 274 7.13 -2.80 8.37
CA PHE A 274 8.47 -3.10 8.90
C PHE A 274 9.04 -2.02 9.84
N ARG A 275 8.18 -1.20 10.44
CA ARG A 275 8.60 -0.16 11.41
C ARG A 275 9.23 -0.79 12.64
N LYS A 276 10.43 -0.33 13.03
CA LYS A 276 11.13 -0.80 14.23
C LYS A 276 10.54 -0.16 15.49
N LYS A 277 10.31 -0.98 16.53
CA LYS A 277 9.81 -0.53 17.85
C LYS A 277 10.68 0.60 18.42
N GLY A 278 10.04 1.62 18.99
CA GLY A 278 10.71 2.65 19.80
C GLY A 278 11.45 3.74 19.03
N LYS A 279 11.54 3.67 17.70
CA LYS A 279 11.91 4.84 16.89
C LYS A 279 10.64 5.58 16.53
N ALA A 280 10.57 6.87 16.89
CA ALA A 280 9.60 7.77 16.26
C ALA A 280 9.68 7.57 14.74
N ALA A 281 8.56 7.71 14.03
CA ALA A 281 8.45 7.53 12.58
C ALA A 281 9.25 8.58 11.77
N THR A 282 10.50 8.85 12.14
CA THR A 282 11.43 9.84 11.60
C THR A 282 12.27 9.27 10.45
N ASP A 283 11.90 8.14 9.88
CA ASP A 283 12.73 7.47 8.88
C ASP A 283 12.72 8.24 7.56
N LEU A 284 13.82 8.93 7.28
CA LEU A 284 14.16 9.49 5.96
C LEU A 284 14.10 8.42 4.85
N SER A 285 14.22 7.13 5.22
CA SER A 285 14.13 5.93 4.38
C SER A 285 12.74 5.27 4.35
N SER A 286 11.72 5.85 4.99
CA SER A 286 10.36 5.33 4.95
C SER A 286 9.69 5.66 3.61
N THR A 287 8.95 4.68 3.06
CA THR A 287 8.08 4.86 1.89
C THR A 287 6.93 5.83 2.18
N HIS A 288 6.54 5.96 3.44
CA HIS A 288 5.50 6.89 3.88
C HIS A 288 6.11 8.08 4.62
N PRO A 289 5.51 9.27 4.51
CA PRO A 289 5.90 10.38 5.36
C PRO A 289 5.62 10.05 6.84
N PRO A 290 6.30 10.73 7.77
CA PRO A 290 6.10 10.51 9.20
C PRO A 290 4.61 10.62 9.58
N ILE A 291 4.10 9.61 10.30
CA ILE A 291 2.69 9.57 10.71
C ILE A 291 2.33 10.78 11.57
N SER A 292 3.22 11.18 12.47
CA SER A 292 3.04 12.36 13.33
C SER A 292 2.92 13.66 12.54
N GLU A 293 3.55 13.73 11.37
CA GLU A 293 3.46 14.88 10.48
C GLU A 293 2.11 14.89 9.74
N ARG A 294 1.69 13.75 9.18
CA ARG A 294 0.36 13.58 8.56
C ARG A 294 -0.77 13.96 9.53
N ILE A 295 -0.72 13.44 10.76
CA ILE A 295 -1.68 13.77 11.83
C ILE A 295 -1.69 15.27 12.10
N ARG A 296 -0.50 15.88 12.23
CA ARG A 296 -0.39 17.31 12.51
C ARG A 296 -0.99 18.16 11.40
N ILE A 297 -0.77 17.80 10.14
CA ILE A 297 -1.33 18.50 8.97
C ILE A 297 -2.86 18.41 8.99
N LEU A 298 -3.41 17.20 9.09
CA LEU A 298 -4.86 16.98 9.12
C LEU A 298 -5.55 17.74 10.27
N ARG A 299 -4.97 17.70 11.47
CA ARG A 299 -5.47 18.45 12.64
C ARG A 299 -5.27 19.97 12.54
N SER A 300 -4.40 20.43 11.65
CA SER A 300 -4.16 21.85 11.39
C SER A 300 -5.04 22.42 10.27
N MET A 301 -5.88 21.59 9.64
CA MET A 301 -6.88 22.06 8.68
C MET A 301 -7.99 22.81 9.42
N ALA A 302 -7.82 24.13 9.55
CA ALA A 302 -8.81 25.02 10.12
C ALA A 302 -9.62 25.68 8.98
N GLY A 303 -10.95 25.56 9.02
CA GLY A 303 -11.85 26.30 8.14
C GLY A 303 -12.38 25.56 6.90
N GLY A 304 -11.91 24.34 6.63
CA GLY A 304 -12.41 23.56 5.49
C GLY A 304 -11.69 22.23 5.27
N ALA A 305 -12.20 21.47 4.30
CA ALA A 305 -11.69 20.17 3.87
C ALA A 305 -11.16 20.18 2.42
N SER A 306 -10.91 21.35 1.84
CA SER A 306 -10.46 21.45 0.45
C SER A 306 -8.96 21.13 0.31
N PHE A 307 -8.52 20.90 -0.92
CA PHE A 307 -7.11 20.79 -1.26
C PHE A 307 -6.30 22.05 -0.89
N ALA A 308 -6.92 23.23 -0.95
CA ALA A 308 -6.29 24.48 -0.56
C ALA A 308 -6.05 24.53 0.94
N ASP A 309 -7.03 24.11 1.74
CA ASP A 309 -6.93 24.06 3.21
C ASP A 309 -5.81 23.10 3.65
N TYR A 310 -5.74 21.92 3.02
CA TYR A 310 -4.68 20.95 3.30
C TYR A 310 -3.29 21.53 2.96
N ASN A 311 -3.16 22.17 1.79
CA ASN A 311 -1.89 22.76 1.39
C ASN A 311 -1.48 23.95 2.27
N ALA A 312 -2.44 24.74 2.74
CA ALA A 312 -2.19 25.82 3.71
C ALA A 312 -1.70 25.25 5.05
N ALA A 313 -2.35 24.20 5.57
CA ALA A 313 -1.94 23.50 6.78
C ALA A 313 -0.52 22.92 6.63
N PHE A 314 -0.22 22.27 5.50
CA PHE A 314 1.11 21.75 5.17
C PHE A 314 2.18 22.86 5.17
N SER A 315 1.91 23.96 4.47
CA SER A 315 2.85 25.08 4.31
C SER A 315 3.15 25.77 5.64
N LYS A 316 2.14 25.87 6.52
CA LYS A 316 2.28 26.41 7.88
C LYS A 316 3.23 25.56 8.73
N ILE A 317 3.10 24.23 8.66
CA ILE A 317 3.94 23.30 9.41
C ILE A 317 5.38 23.31 8.88
N HIS A 318 5.56 23.47 7.58
CA HIS A 318 6.87 23.45 6.90
C HIS A 318 7.51 24.83 6.71
N LYS A 319 7.01 25.87 7.39
CA LYS A 319 7.54 27.25 7.33
C LYS A 319 7.75 27.78 5.90
N GLY A 320 6.76 27.57 5.01
CA GLY A 320 6.85 28.00 3.61
C GLY A 320 7.52 26.98 2.67
N GLY A 321 7.77 25.76 3.13
CA GLY A 321 8.10 24.63 2.26
C GLY A 321 7.03 24.48 1.15
N GLY A 322 7.49 24.28 -0.09
CA GLY A 322 6.65 24.33 -1.28
C GLY A 322 5.43 23.39 -1.28
N SER A 323 4.60 23.51 -2.30
CA SER A 323 3.30 22.82 -2.37
C SER A 323 3.44 21.30 -2.55
N VAL A 324 2.74 20.52 -1.72
CA VAL A 324 2.61 19.05 -1.85
C VAL A 324 1.43 18.63 -2.71
N VAL A 325 0.44 19.51 -2.83
CA VAL A 325 -0.70 19.32 -3.71
C VAL A 325 -0.34 19.89 -5.09
N PRO A 326 -0.56 19.18 -6.21
CA PRO A 326 -0.27 19.75 -7.52
C PRO A 326 -1.11 21.02 -7.75
N GLN A 327 -0.49 22.08 -8.31
CA GLN A 327 -1.18 23.36 -8.60
C GLN A 327 -2.50 23.18 -9.35
N SER A 328 -2.59 22.16 -10.19
CA SER A 328 -3.81 21.81 -10.89
C SER A 328 -4.97 21.44 -9.95
N ALA A 329 -4.71 20.70 -8.87
CA ALA A 329 -5.73 20.37 -7.87
C ALA A 329 -6.10 21.59 -7.00
N LEU A 330 -5.16 22.51 -6.78
CA LEU A 330 -5.43 23.79 -6.11
C LEU A 330 -6.31 24.72 -6.96
N ALA A 331 -6.08 24.78 -8.28
CA ALA A 331 -6.83 25.65 -9.19
C ALA A 331 -8.31 25.27 -9.35
N GLY A 332 -8.69 24.04 -8.98
CA GLY A 332 -10.09 23.57 -9.00
C GLY A 332 -10.72 23.40 -7.61
N ALA A 333 -10.03 23.83 -6.55
CA ALA A 333 -10.49 23.65 -5.18
C ALA A 333 -11.57 24.67 -4.82
N ALA A 334 -12.84 24.30 -4.97
CA ALA A 334 -13.92 25.01 -4.32
C ALA A 334 -13.81 24.86 -2.79
N ALA A 335 -14.33 25.84 -2.05
CA ALA A 335 -14.44 25.73 -0.60
C ALA A 335 -15.28 24.49 -0.24
N VAL A 336 -14.76 23.65 0.65
CA VAL A 336 -15.45 22.45 1.13
C VAL A 336 -15.63 22.60 2.63
N GLY A 337 -16.88 22.74 3.07
CA GLY A 337 -17.21 22.82 4.49
C GLY A 337 -16.91 21.52 5.23
N LEU A 338 -16.56 21.65 6.50
CA LEU A 338 -16.36 20.51 7.40
C LEU A 338 -17.71 19.88 7.77
N ARG A 339 -17.76 18.55 7.78
CA ARG A 339 -18.85 17.78 8.38
C ARG A 339 -18.62 17.74 9.90
N ALA A 340 -19.70 17.79 10.68
CA ALA A 340 -19.64 17.50 12.12
C ALA A 340 -19.19 16.04 12.38
N ALA A 341 -18.70 15.77 13.60
CA ALA A 341 -18.44 14.42 14.06
C ALA A 341 -19.76 13.64 14.13
N GLY A 342 -19.86 12.50 13.44
CA GLY A 342 -21.11 11.73 13.33
C GLY A 342 -22.16 12.33 12.36
N PRO A 343 -23.24 11.59 12.05
CA PRO A 343 -24.29 12.08 11.17
C PRO A 343 -25.08 13.18 11.88
N GLU A 344 -25.32 14.28 11.16
CA GLU A 344 -26.14 15.44 11.59
C GLU A 344 -27.62 15.05 11.81
N ALA A 345 -28.04 13.90 11.27
CA ALA A 345 -29.28 13.21 11.59
C ALA A 345 -28.99 12.08 12.59
N ALA A 346 -29.68 12.08 13.72
CA ALA A 346 -29.58 11.04 14.74
C ALA A 346 -29.52 9.64 14.09
N PRO A 347 -28.52 8.80 14.45
CA PRO A 347 -28.48 7.44 13.97
C PRO A 347 -29.81 6.74 14.28
N VAL A 348 -30.41 6.06 13.30
CA VAL A 348 -31.55 5.16 13.55
C VAL A 348 -31.15 4.06 14.55
N GLU A 349 -29.84 3.72 14.60
CA GLU A 349 -29.22 2.86 15.61
C GLU A 349 -27.85 3.42 16.07
N PRO A 350 -27.52 3.38 17.38
CA PRO A 350 -26.26 3.88 17.90
C PRO A 350 -25.05 3.18 17.25
N GLU A 351 -23.93 3.91 17.10
CA GLU A 351 -22.71 3.30 16.56
C GLU A 351 -22.29 2.07 17.37
N PRO A 352 -21.99 0.94 16.71
CA PRO A 352 -21.67 -0.29 17.41
C PRO A 352 -20.42 -0.09 18.25
N GLY A 353 -20.53 -0.38 19.55
CA GLY A 353 -19.40 -0.25 20.49
C GLY A 353 -18.25 -1.19 20.13
N LYS A 354 -17.06 -0.98 20.72
CA LYS A 354 -15.88 -1.81 20.42
C LYS A 354 -16.15 -3.32 20.50
N VAL A 355 -16.91 -3.75 21.51
CA VAL A 355 -17.27 -5.17 21.71
C VAL A 355 -18.11 -5.70 20.55
N GLU A 356 -19.06 -4.92 20.06
CA GLU A 356 -19.92 -5.28 18.95
C GLU A 356 -19.14 -5.36 17.63
N ARG A 357 -18.27 -4.37 17.36
CA ARG A 357 -17.36 -4.41 16.21
C ARG A 357 -16.46 -5.66 16.25
N THR A 358 -15.94 -6.01 17.43
CA THR A 358 -15.15 -7.24 17.58
C THR A 358 -15.98 -8.49 17.30
N ARG A 359 -17.24 -8.53 17.72
CA ARG A 359 -18.16 -9.65 17.45
C ARG A 359 -18.47 -9.77 15.95
N GLU A 360 -18.83 -8.67 15.30
CA GLU A 360 -19.09 -8.64 13.85
C GLU A 360 -17.91 -9.17 13.03
N VAL A 361 -16.70 -8.69 13.32
CA VAL A 361 -15.49 -9.12 12.61
C VAL A 361 -15.18 -10.59 12.91
N SER A 362 -15.39 -11.04 14.15
CA SER A 362 -15.18 -12.45 14.48
C SER A 362 -16.18 -13.36 13.77
N ASP A 363 -17.47 -12.95 13.71
CA ASP A 363 -18.54 -13.62 12.96
C ASP A 363 -18.25 -13.70 11.47
N LEU A 364 -17.66 -12.65 10.90
CA LEU A 364 -17.12 -12.66 9.56
C LEU A 364 -15.99 -13.70 9.40
N MET A 365 -14.96 -13.67 10.25
CA MET A 365 -13.83 -14.63 10.15
C MET A 365 -14.28 -16.08 10.26
N TRP A 366 -15.24 -16.36 11.15
CA TRP A 366 -15.80 -17.71 11.32
C TRP A 366 -16.55 -18.17 10.08
N ARG A 367 -17.40 -17.31 9.49
CA ARG A 367 -18.09 -17.63 8.21
C ARG A 367 -17.10 -17.89 7.09
N MET A 368 -16.07 -17.04 6.95
CA MET A 368 -15.03 -17.19 5.93
C MET A 368 -14.18 -18.46 6.11
N ASN A 369 -14.11 -18.99 7.33
CA ASN A 369 -13.44 -20.25 7.65
C ASN A 369 -14.42 -21.45 7.67
N ASN A 370 -15.65 -21.28 7.16
CA ASN A 370 -16.70 -22.31 7.08
C ASN A 370 -17.06 -22.93 8.45
N TYR A 371 -17.09 -22.13 9.51
CA TYR A 371 -17.61 -22.57 10.80
C TYR A 371 -19.14 -22.63 10.75
N ARG A 372 -19.71 -23.68 11.35
CA ARG A 372 -21.15 -23.78 11.62
C ARG A 372 -21.46 -23.05 12.93
N THR A 373 -22.52 -22.26 12.92
CA THR A 373 -23.01 -21.60 14.13
C THR A 373 -24.27 -22.30 14.59
N ILE A 374 -24.23 -22.86 15.80
CA ILE A 374 -25.35 -23.55 16.44
C ILE A 374 -25.81 -22.67 17.59
N THR A 375 -27.09 -22.31 17.61
CA THR A 375 -27.65 -21.54 18.72
C THR A 375 -28.18 -22.53 19.75
N CYS A 376 -27.59 -22.54 20.94
CA CYS A 376 -28.11 -23.30 22.06
C CYS A 376 -29.35 -22.60 22.64
N ASP A 377 -30.31 -23.36 23.18
CA ASP A 377 -31.54 -22.82 23.79
C ASP A 377 -31.31 -21.75 24.87
N CYS A 378 -30.15 -21.78 25.53
CA CYS A 378 -29.75 -20.75 26.48
C CYS A 378 -29.32 -19.42 25.83
N GLY A 379 -29.46 -19.28 24.51
CA GLY A 379 -29.05 -18.12 23.71
C GLY A 379 -27.56 -18.11 23.32
N THR A 380 -26.75 -19.04 23.83
CA THR A 380 -25.31 -19.12 23.49
C THR A 380 -25.11 -19.61 22.06
N LYS A 381 -24.44 -18.81 21.22
CA LYS A 381 -24.02 -19.21 19.87
C LYS A 381 -22.70 -20.00 19.94
N LEU A 382 -22.78 -21.31 19.73
CA LEU A 382 -21.66 -22.24 19.64
C LEU A 382 -21.11 -22.24 18.21
N LYS A 383 -19.78 -22.23 18.10
CA LYS A 383 -19.08 -22.17 16.81
C LYS A 383 -18.27 -23.42 16.61
N VAL A 384 -18.63 -24.18 15.58
CA VAL A 384 -18.09 -25.50 15.32
C VAL A 384 -17.32 -25.50 13.99
N PRO A 385 -16.03 -25.86 13.98
CA PRO A 385 -15.26 -25.97 12.75
C PRO A 385 -15.90 -26.99 11.79
N SER A 386 -15.82 -26.77 10.48
CA SER A 386 -16.29 -27.73 9.46
C SER A 386 -15.66 -29.13 9.58
N LYS A 387 -14.44 -29.22 10.13
CA LYS A 387 -13.72 -30.48 10.35
C LYS A 387 -14.10 -31.20 11.65
N PHE A 388 -15.02 -30.66 12.44
CA PHE A 388 -15.43 -31.26 13.69
C PHE A 388 -16.20 -32.56 13.45
N LYS A 389 -15.68 -33.68 13.96
CA LYS A 389 -16.19 -35.03 13.64
C LYS A 389 -17.31 -35.52 14.56
N LYS A 390 -17.52 -34.90 15.73
CA LYS A 390 -18.53 -35.37 16.68
C LYS A 390 -19.89 -34.80 16.29
N ALA A 391 -20.93 -35.63 16.41
CA ALA A 391 -22.31 -35.22 16.11
C ALA A 391 -22.88 -34.18 17.09
N ASN A 392 -22.23 -34.01 18.25
CA ASN A 392 -22.75 -33.27 19.38
C ASN A 392 -21.67 -32.36 20.00
N VAL A 393 -22.06 -31.15 20.42
CA VAL A 393 -21.22 -30.18 21.14
C VAL A 393 -21.90 -29.76 22.43
N ARG A 394 -21.15 -29.84 23.54
CA ARG A 394 -21.60 -29.38 24.86
C ARG A 394 -21.45 -27.87 24.96
N CYS A 395 -22.52 -27.18 25.34
CA CYS A 395 -22.51 -25.74 25.60
C CYS A 395 -21.71 -25.45 26.88
N PRO A 396 -20.70 -24.54 26.85
CA PRO A 396 -19.91 -24.21 28.03
C PRO A 396 -20.68 -23.37 29.06
N HIS A 397 -21.77 -22.70 28.64
CA HIS A 397 -22.56 -21.83 29.52
C HIS A 397 -23.59 -22.61 30.35
N CYS A 398 -24.40 -23.46 29.70
CA CYS A 398 -25.49 -24.20 30.36
C CYS A 398 -25.26 -25.71 30.45
N GLY A 399 -24.17 -26.22 29.89
CA GLY A 399 -23.85 -27.65 29.90
C GLY A 399 -24.69 -28.54 28.97
N ARG A 400 -25.72 -28.02 28.28
CA ARG A 400 -26.56 -28.79 27.34
C ARG A 400 -25.78 -29.27 26.12
N ILE A 401 -26.18 -30.42 25.60
CA ILE A 401 -25.60 -31.02 24.39
C ILE A 401 -26.43 -30.59 23.18
N ASN A 402 -25.79 -30.02 22.16
CA ASN A 402 -26.43 -29.52 20.94
C ASN A 402 -25.92 -30.31 19.73
N PRO A 403 -26.80 -30.70 18.79
CA PRO A 403 -26.40 -31.37 17.56
C PRO A 403 -25.65 -30.42 16.60
N VAL A 404 -24.73 -30.96 15.79
CA VAL A 404 -23.78 -30.23 14.92
C VAL A 404 -24.14 -30.24 13.43
#